data_AF-A0A7S3C7P2-F1
#
_entry.id   AF-A0A7S3C7P2-F1
#
_cell.length_a   1.000
_cell.length_b   1.000
_cell.length_c   1.000
_cell.angle_alpha   90.00
_cell.angle_beta   90.00
_cell.angle_gamma   90.00
#
_symmetry.space_group_name_H-M   'P 1'
#
loop_
_entity.id
_entity.type
_entity.pdbx_description
1 polymer ?
#
loop_
_entity_poly.entity_id
_entity_poly.type
_entity_poly.pdbx_seq_one_letter_code
_entity_poly.pdbx_strand_id
1 'polypeptide(L)'
;DQTRMWKIGDKVRAKRVESEIPINPFTAGVYVANMMATLQTLREKGHQWSEICNESIIEAVDSLNPYMHARGVAFMVDNCSFTARLGSRKWGPRFDYILDQQAYVAVDNGQQVDEELKTEFLNHDVHAALAVCSELRPSVDISVSTGEAVGAGKARTEYKSSKANA
;
A
#
# COMPACT_ATOMS: atom_id res chain seq x y z
N ASP A 1 -3.89 -11.81 -9.69
CA ASP A 1 -4.85 -12.03 -8.58
C ASP A 1 -5.61 -13.37 -8.68
N GLN A 2 -5.06 -14.40 -9.32
CA GLN A 2 -5.78 -15.70 -9.46
C GLN A 2 -5.41 -16.73 -8.38
N THR A 3 -4.47 -16.40 -7.50
CA THR A 3 -4.01 -17.28 -6.42
C THR A 3 -4.94 -17.25 -5.21
N ARG A 4 -4.74 -18.19 -4.28
CA ARG A 4 -5.62 -18.48 -3.14
C ARG A 4 -6.10 -17.24 -2.37
N MET A 5 -5.18 -16.37 -1.93
CA MET A 5 -5.54 -15.22 -1.09
C MET A 5 -6.50 -14.25 -1.78
N TRP A 6 -6.36 -14.06 -3.10
CA TRP A 6 -7.17 -13.12 -3.86
C TRP A 6 -8.58 -13.67 -4.10
N LYS A 7 -8.72 -14.98 -4.31
CA LYS A 7 -10.03 -15.66 -4.37
C LYS A 7 -10.76 -15.67 -3.03
N ILE A 8 -10.02 -15.70 -1.92
CA ILE A 8 -10.59 -15.47 -0.59
C ILE A 8 -11.03 -14.00 -0.48
N GLY A 9 -10.21 -13.05 -0.94
CA GLY A 9 -10.52 -11.63 -0.97
C GLY A 9 -11.83 -11.30 -1.71
N ASP A 10 -12.13 -11.99 -2.82
CA ASP A 10 -13.43 -11.85 -3.52
C ASP A 10 -14.61 -12.19 -2.60
N LYS A 11 -14.51 -13.30 -1.86
CA LYS A 11 -15.54 -13.74 -0.91
C LYS A 11 -15.68 -12.81 0.29
N VAL A 12 -14.56 -12.28 0.78
CA VAL A 12 -14.55 -11.29 1.88
C VAL A 12 -15.22 -9.99 1.44
N ARG A 13 -14.86 -9.46 0.27
CA ARG A 13 -15.46 -8.23 -0.29
C ARG A 13 -16.96 -8.36 -0.51
N ALA A 14 -17.43 -9.52 -0.99
CA ALA A 14 -18.86 -9.76 -1.20
C ALA A 14 -19.72 -9.69 0.08
N LYS A 15 -19.10 -9.80 1.26
CA LYS A 15 -19.76 -9.74 2.58
C LYS A 15 -19.26 -8.58 3.44
N ARG A 16 -18.48 -7.66 2.86
CA ARG A 16 -17.78 -6.62 3.62
C ARG A 16 -18.78 -5.63 4.21
N VAL A 17 -18.58 -5.34 5.49
CA VAL A 17 -19.22 -4.22 6.20
C VAL A 17 -18.11 -3.22 6.51
N GLU A 18 -18.16 -2.02 5.92
CA GLU A 18 -17.04 -1.06 5.99
C GLU A 18 -16.69 -0.66 7.44
N SER A 19 -17.70 -0.55 8.32
CA SER A 19 -17.49 -0.21 9.73
C SER A 19 -16.87 -1.32 10.59
N GLU A 20 -16.75 -2.54 10.06
CA GLU A 20 -16.24 -3.71 10.80
C GLU A 20 -14.82 -4.12 10.35
N ILE A 21 -14.15 -3.31 9.53
CA ILE A 21 -12.80 -3.63 9.05
C ILE A 21 -11.80 -3.49 10.22
N PRO A 22 -11.08 -4.56 10.60
CA PRO A 22 -10.17 -4.53 11.73
C PRO A 22 -8.83 -3.87 11.39
N ILE A 23 -8.19 -3.28 12.40
CA ILE A 23 -6.78 -2.88 12.34
C ILE A 23 -5.95 -3.96 13.05
N ASN A 24 -5.15 -4.70 12.28
CA ASN A 24 -4.21 -5.66 12.84
C ASN A 24 -2.88 -4.95 13.19
N PRO A 25 -2.44 -4.95 14.46
CA PRO A 25 -1.26 -4.19 14.87
C PRO A 25 0.05 -4.70 14.24
N PHE A 26 0.18 -6.02 14.03
CA PHE A 26 1.36 -6.60 13.40
C PHE A 26 1.46 -6.19 11.92
N THR A 27 0.35 -6.29 11.19
CA THR A 27 0.27 -5.82 9.80
C THR A 27 0.55 -4.31 9.69
N ALA A 28 0.01 -3.51 10.60
CA ALA A 28 0.28 -2.07 10.65
C ALA A 28 1.78 -1.80 10.86
N GLY A 29 2.43 -2.52 11.77
CA GLY A 29 3.87 -2.41 12.01
C GLY A 29 4.70 -2.71 10.76
N VAL A 30 4.44 -3.83 10.07
CA VAL A 30 5.16 -4.20 8.84
C VAL A 30 4.94 -3.18 7.72
N TYR A 31 3.70 -2.71 7.54
CA TYR A 31 3.37 -1.74 6.49
C TYR A 31 4.05 -0.38 6.72
N VAL A 32 3.96 0.14 7.95
CA VAL A 32 4.58 1.42 8.32
C VAL A 32 6.10 1.32 8.31
N ALA A 33 6.69 0.21 8.78
CA ALA A 33 8.14 0.02 8.71
C ALA A 33 8.67 0.09 7.26
N ASN A 34 7.97 -0.53 6.31
CA ASN A 34 8.35 -0.45 4.89
C ASN A 34 8.21 0.98 4.32
N MET A 35 7.19 1.72 4.77
CA MET A 35 7.02 3.14 4.41
C MET A 35 8.19 3.99 4.94
N MET A 36 8.59 3.81 6.20
CA MET A 36 9.74 4.47 6.81
C MET A 36 11.08 4.12 6.14
N ALA A 37 11.27 2.85 5.74
CA ALA A 37 12.47 2.45 5.01
C ALA A 37 12.55 3.10 3.61
N THR A 38 11.40 3.24 2.94
CA THR A 38 11.33 3.85 1.60
C THR A 38 11.65 5.34 1.67
N LEU A 39 11.04 6.08 2.61
CA LEU A 39 11.31 7.51 2.77
C LEU A 39 12.76 7.78 3.19
N GLN A 40 13.35 6.93 4.04
CA GLN A 40 14.75 7.08 4.45
C GLN A 40 15.68 6.88 3.24
N THR A 41 15.42 5.86 2.42
CA THR A 41 16.18 5.62 1.19
C THR A 41 16.15 6.83 0.26
N LEU A 42 14.97 7.44 0.04
CA LEU A 42 14.86 8.64 -0.80
C LEU A 42 15.53 9.85 -0.15
N ARG A 43 15.43 10.00 1.16
CA ARG A 43 16.05 11.09 1.90
C ARG A 43 17.57 11.06 1.77
N GLU A 44 18.18 9.89 1.92
CA GLU A 44 19.63 9.67 1.74
C GLU A 44 20.09 9.92 0.30
N LYS A 45 19.19 9.78 -0.67
CA LYS A 45 19.44 10.11 -2.09
C LYS A 45 19.21 11.58 -2.43
N GLY A 46 18.86 12.42 -1.44
CA GLY A 46 18.76 13.87 -1.58
C GLY A 46 17.40 14.37 -2.10
N HIS A 47 16.37 13.52 -2.08
CA HIS A 47 15.02 13.91 -2.47
C HIS A 47 14.41 14.92 -1.49
N GLN A 48 13.48 15.74 -2.00
CA GLN A 48 12.80 16.78 -1.23
C GLN A 48 11.62 16.20 -0.44
N TRP A 49 11.26 16.83 0.69
CA TRP A 49 10.19 16.34 1.55
C TRP A 49 8.84 16.24 0.86
N SER A 50 8.50 17.18 -0.02
CA SER A 50 7.24 17.13 -0.79
C SER A 50 7.18 15.90 -1.70
N GLU A 51 8.27 15.58 -2.38
CA GLU A 51 8.37 14.40 -3.24
C GLU A 51 8.31 13.11 -2.41
N ILE A 52 9.09 13.03 -1.34
CA ILE A 52 9.09 11.89 -0.41
C ILE A 52 7.68 11.63 0.15
N CYS A 53 7.00 12.66 0.65
CA CYS A 53 5.66 12.51 1.20
C CYS A 53 4.64 12.10 0.12
N ASN A 54 4.72 12.69 -1.07
CA ASN A 54 3.80 12.36 -2.15
C ASN A 54 3.99 10.92 -2.65
N GLU A 55 5.21 10.52 -2.98
CA GLU A 55 5.47 9.20 -3.57
C GLU A 55 5.38 8.06 -2.55
N SER A 56 5.79 8.29 -1.30
CA SER A 56 5.91 7.20 -0.31
C SER A 56 4.72 7.09 0.65
N ILE A 57 3.89 8.13 0.74
CA ILE A 57 2.78 8.18 1.71
C ILE A 57 1.46 8.53 1.01
N ILE A 58 1.35 9.75 0.48
CA ILE A 58 0.07 10.31 0.01
C ILE A 58 -0.46 9.52 -1.18
N GLU A 59 0.36 9.21 -2.19
CA GLU A 59 -0.08 8.42 -3.34
C GLU A 59 -0.56 7.02 -2.91
N ALA A 60 0.12 6.41 -1.95
CA ALA A 60 -0.29 5.11 -1.43
C ALA A 60 -1.68 5.18 -0.76
N VAL A 61 -1.90 6.11 0.17
CA VAL A 61 -3.14 6.14 0.96
C VAL A 61 -4.32 6.81 0.26
N ASP A 62 -4.08 7.84 -0.55
CA ASP A 62 -5.15 8.65 -1.15
C ASP A 62 -5.49 8.21 -2.58
N SER A 63 -4.62 7.45 -3.25
CA SER A 63 -4.80 7.05 -4.65
C SER A 63 -4.78 5.53 -4.85
N LEU A 64 -3.71 4.84 -4.45
CA LEU A 64 -3.47 3.44 -4.84
C LEU A 64 -4.23 2.43 -3.95
N ASN A 65 -4.13 2.57 -2.62
CA ASN A 65 -4.79 1.66 -1.68
C ASN A 65 -6.31 1.60 -1.86
N PRO A 66 -7.03 2.71 -2.15
CA PRO A 66 -8.46 2.67 -2.48
C PRO A 66 -8.81 1.70 -3.63
N TYR A 67 -7.98 1.62 -4.68
CA TYR A 67 -8.17 0.66 -5.77
C TYR A 67 -7.99 -0.79 -5.27
N MET A 68 -6.96 -1.05 -4.47
CA MET A 68 -6.74 -2.37 -3.90
C MET A 68 -7.87 -2.78 -2.94
N HIS A 69 -8.38 -1.85 -2.13
CA HIS A 69 -9.53 -2.08 -1.25
C HIS A 69 -10.78 -2.42 -2.06
N ALA A 70 -11.05 -1.67 -3.14
CA ALA A 70 -12.24 -1.88 -3.95
C ALA A 70 -12.27 -3.28 -4.58
N ARG A 71 -11.18 -3.73 -5.20
CA ARG A 71 -11.20 -4.91 -6.09
C ARG A 71 -9.95 -5.80 -6.06
N GLY A 72 -9.07 -5.62 -5.08
CA GLY A 72 -7.84 -6.40 -4.91
C GLY A 72 -6.64 -5.90 -5.72
N VAL A 73 -5.49 -6.54 -5.52
CA VAL A 73 -4.18 -6.02 -5.98
C VAL A 73 -4.09 -5.80 -7.49
N ALA A 74 -4.71 -6.64 -8.31
CA ALA A 74 -4.65 -6.49 -9.76
C ALA A 74 -5.34 -5.20 -10.20
N PHE A 75 -6.44 -4.82 -9.53
CA PHE A 75 -7.12 -3.56 -9.83
C PHE A 75 -6.29 -2.35 -9.45
N MET A 76 -5.44 -2.41 -8.43
CA MET A 76 -4.46 -1.35 -8.19
C MET A 76 -3.35 -1.39 -9.23
N VAL A 77 -2.61 -2.50 -9.31
CA VAL A 77 -1.37 -2.60 -10.11
C VAL A 77 -1.62 -2.43 -11.61
N ASP A 78 -2.63 -3.09 -12.16
CA ASP A 78 -2.86 -3.07 -13.61
C ASP A 78 -3.53 -1.78 -14.10
N ASN A 79 -3.95 -0.91 -13.17
CA ASN A 79 -4.35 0.45 -13.47
C ASN A 79 -3.18 1.45 -13.47
N CYS A 80 -2.00 1.08 -12.96
CA CYS A 80 -0.77 1.86 -13.06
C CYS A 80 -0.04 1.64 -14.40
N SER A 81 0.90 2.53 -14.75
CA SER A 81 1.65 2.49 -16.02
C SER A 81 2.32 1.14 -16.32
N PHE A 82 2.71 0.92 -17.58
CA PHE A 82 3.42 -0.32 -17.97
C PHE A 82 4.69 -0.56 -17.12
N THR A 83 5.48 0.49 -16.88
CA THR A 83 6.66 0.44 -16.01
C THR A 83 6.32 0.02 -14.59
N ALA A 84 5.27 0.59 -14.00
CA ALA A 84 4.83 0.23 -12.65
C ALA A 84 4.34 -1.23 -12.57
N ARG A 85 3.61 -1.70 -13.59
CA ARG A 85 3.13 -3.09 -13.66
C ARG A 85 4.26 -4.11 -13.72
N LEU A 86 5.29 -3.83 -14.52
CA LEU A 86 6.50 -4.66 -14.58
C LEU A 86 7.29 -4.59 -13.28
N GLY A 87 7.44 -3.38 -12.73
CA GLY A 87 8.13 -3.16 -11.45
C GLY A 87 7.51 -3.96 -10.32
N SER A 88 6.20 -3.85 -10.11
CA SER A 88 5.46 -4.60 -9.09
C SER A 88 5.66 -6.11 -9.23
N ARG A 89 5.57 -6.66 -10.46
CA ARG A 89 5.74 -8.09 -10.71
C ARG A 89 7.17 -8.58 -10.53
N LYS A 90 8.16 -7.72 -10.78
CA LYS A 90 9.59 -8.03 -10.60
C LYS A 90 10.03 -7.95 -9.15
N TRP A 91 9.59 -6.92 -8.42
CA TRP A 91 10.11 -6.59 -7.09
C TRP A 91 9.22 -7.07 -5.95
N GLY A 92 7.90 -7.22 -6.16
CA GLY A 92 6.97 -7.72 -5.14
C GLY A 92 7.43 -9.03 -4.46
N PRO A 93 7.85 -10.06 -5.22
CA PRO A 93 8.36 -11.30 -4.64
C PRO A 93 9.64 -11.12 -3.78
N ARG A 94 10.42 -10.06 -4.00
CA ARG A 94 11.63 -9.81 -3.20
C ARG A 94 11.28 -9.37 -1.77
N PHE A 95 10.22 -8.57 -1.62
CA PHE A 95 9.70 -8.17 -0.31
C PHE A 95 9.04 -9.33 0.43
N ASP A 96 8.31 -10.19 -0.28
CA ASP A 96 7.76 -11.42 0.29
C ASP A 96 8.88 -12.29 0.92
N TYR A 97 9.91 -12.59 0.13
CA TYR A 97 11.00 -13.46 0.57
C TYR A 97 11.84 -12.85 1.69
N ILE A 98 12.11 -11.54 1.69
CA ILE A 98 12.94 -10.94 2.75
C ILE A 98 12.19 -10.84 4.08
N LEU A 99 10.88 -10.61 4.05
CA LEU A 99 10.06 -10.61 5.26
C LEU A 99 10.02 -12.02 5.87
N ASP A 100 9.77 -13.04 5.04
CA ASP A 100 9.73 -14.43 5.49
C ASP A 100 11.08 -14.90 6.04
N GLN A 101 12.16 -14.68 5.30
CA GLN A 101 13.48 -15.22 5.64
C GLN A 101 14.18 -14.51 6.79
N GLN A 102 13.85 -13.24 7.06
CA GLN A 102 14.54 -12.44 8.06
C GLN A 102 13.61 -11.87 9.12
N ALA A 103 12.62 -11.06 8.71
CA ALA A 103 11.80 -10.32 9.67
C ALA A 103 10.94 -11.26 10.52
N TYR A 104 10.26 -12.23 9.90
CA TYR A 104 9.40 -13.17 10.61
C TYR A 104 10.20 -14.20 11.41
N VAL A 105 11.35 -14.64 10.88
CA VAL A 105 12.30 -15.47 11.64
C VAL A 105 12.80 -14.75 12.91
N ALA A 106 13.10 -13.45 12.84
CA ALA A 106 13.51 -12.67 14.00
C ALA A 106 12.39 -12.58 15.06
N VAL A 107 11.15 -12.40 14.62
CA VAL A 107 9.97 -12.38 15.50
C VAL A 107 9.77 -13.75 16.17
N ASP A 108 9.82 -14.84 15.40
CA ASP A 108 9.66 -16.20 15.92
C ASP A 108 10.76 -16.58 16.92
N ASN A 109 11.98 -16.05 16.72
CA ASN A 109 13.10 -16.22 17.63
C ASN A 109 13.04 -15.29 18.86
N GLY A 110 11.99 -14.48 19.01
CA GLY A 110 11.82 -13.58 20.16
C GLY A 110 12.86 -12.45 20.21
N GLN A 111 13.37 -12.01 19.05
CA GLN A 111 14.27 -10.86 18.99
C GLN A 111 13.61 -9.66 19.66
N GLN A 112 14.35 -9.01 20.57
CA GLN A 112 13.85 -7.86 21.31
C GLN A 112 13.68 -6.66 20.39
N VAL A 113 12.76 -5.78 20.78
CA VAL A 113 12.54 -4.51 20.09
C VAL A 113 13.81 -3.67 20.16
N ASP A 114 14.17 -3.10 19.03
CA ASP A 114 15.20 -2.07 18.95
C ASP A 114 14.59 -0.74 19.40
N GLU A 115 14.90 -0.33 20.63
CA GLU A 115 14.36 0.90 21.21
C GLU A 115 14.90 2.18 20.54
N GLU A 116 16.07 2.12 19.89
CA GLU A 116 16.61 3.24 19.12
C GLU A 116 15.79 3.45 17.85
N LEU A 117 15.56 2.39 17.06
CA LEU A 117 14.71 2.45 15.87
C LEU A 117 13.28 2.91 16.19
N LYS A 118 12.72 2.44 17.31
CA LYS A 118 11.41 2.89 17.79
C LYS A 118 11.42 4.37 18.16
N THR A 119 12.46 4.84 18.83
CA THR A 119 12.59 6.26 19.21
C THR A 119 12.76 7.13 17.97
N GLU A 120 13.57 6.71 17.01
CA GLU A 120 13.74 7.38 15.73
C GLU A 120 12.41 7.47 14.98
N PHE A 121 11.68 6.36 14.87
CA PHE A 121 10.35 6.34 14.26
C PHE A 121 9.42 7.38 14.89
N LEU A 122 9.33 7.44 16.22
CA LEU A 122 8.42 8.35 16.92
C LEU A 122 8.78 9.83 16.73
N ASN A 123 10.05 10.14 16.50
CA ASN A 123 10.56 11.51 16.43
C ASN A 123 10.97 11.94 15.01
N HIS A 124 10.69 11.12 13.99
CA HIS A 124 11.16 11.36 12.63
C HIS A 124 10.53 12.62 12.01
N ASP A 125 11.35 13.47 11.37
CA ASP A 125 10.92 14.77 10.79
C ASP A 125 9.81 14.65 9.73
N VAL A 126 9.68 13.47 9.11
CA VAL A 126 8.66 13.21 8.10
C VAL A 126 7.24 13.42 8.64
N HIS A 127 6.99 13.24 9.94
CA HIS A 127 5.66 13.44 10.52
C HIS A 127 5.23 14.90 10.41
N ALA A 128 6.14 15.84 10.70
CA ALA A 128 5.89 17.27 10.55
C ALA A 128 5.80 17.67 9.07
N ALA A 129 6.68 17.14 8.22
CA ALA A 129 6.64 17.39 6.78
C ALA A 129 5.32 16.91 6.13
N LEU A 130 4.85 15.72 6.53
CA LEU A 130 3.59 15.17 6.06
C LEU A 130 2.40 16.00 6.55
N ALA A 131 2.42 16.52 7.78
CA ALA A 131 1.37 17.40 8.28
C ALA A 131 1.21 18.62 7.37
N VAL A 132 2.31 19.30 7.03
CA VAL A 132 2.31 20.45 6.10
C VAL A 132 1.86 20.04 4.70
N CYS A 133 2.35 18.93 4.16
CA CYS A 133 1.91 18.45 2.85
C CYS A 133 0.41 18.11 2.83
N SER A 134 -0.14 17.69 3.97
CA SER A 134 -1.55 17.30 4.09
C SER A 134 -2.50 18.48 4.06
N GLU A 135 -2.05 19.69 4.42
CA GLU A 135 -2.83 20.92 4.26
C GLU A 135 -3.12 21.27 2.79
N LEU A 136 -2.33 20.72 1.86
CA LEU A 136 -2.46 20.96 0.42
C LEU A 136 -3.27 19.87 -0.29
N ARG A 137 -3.78 18.87 0.43
CA ARG A 137 -4.60 17.81 -0.16
C ARG A 137 -5.96 18.37 -0.59
N PRO A 138 -6.55 17.81 -1.67
CA PRO A 138 -7.95 18.07 -1.98
C PRO A 138 -8.85 17.76 -0.77
N SER A 139 -9.92 18.52 -0.59
CA SER A 139 -10.87 18.33 0.52
C SER A 139 -11.81 17.12 0.34
N VAL A 140 -11.64 16.36 -0.74
CA VAL A 140 -12.50 15.23 -1.09
C VAL A 140 -11.65 13.98 -1.33
N ASP A 141 -12.05 12.89 -0.67
CA ASP A 141 -11.45 11.58 -0.90
C ASP A 141 -11.91 11.00 -2.24
N ILE A 142 -11.06 10.16 -2.84
CA ILE A 142 -11.42 9.46 -4.07
C ILE A 142 -12.54 8.45 -3.80
N SER A 143 -13.58 8.49 -4.63
CA SER A 143 -14.63 7.46 -4.65
C SER A 143 -14.31 6.41 -5.72
N VAL A 144 -13.77 5.27 -5.31
CA VAL A 144 -13.52 4.12 -6.21
C VAL A 144 -14.63 3.08 -6.06
N SER A 145 -15.52 3.02 -7.05
CA SER A 145 -16.65 2.08 -7.03
C SER A 145 -16.26 0.67 -7.52
N THR A 146 -17.07 -0.32 -7.12
CA THR A 146 -16.94 -1.71 -7.57
C THR A 146 -17.60 -1.96 -8.95
N GLY A 147 -18.37 -0.99 -9.46
CA GLY A 147 -19.05 -1.04 -10.77
C GLY A 147 -18.19 -0.61 -11.96
N GLU A 148 -18.76 -0.59 -13.17
CA GLU A 148 -18.10 0.00 -14.34
C GLU A 148 -18.11 1.53 -14.23
N ALA A 149 -16.97 2.12 -13.91
CA ALA A 149 -16.84 3.58 -13.87
C ALA A 149 -16.99 4.17 -15.28
N VAL A 150 -17.81 5.23 -15.45
CA VAL A 150 -17.95 6.04 -16.67
C VAL A 150 -17.38 7.46 -16.44
N GLY A 151 -16.40 7.98 -17.23
CA GLY A 151 -15.70 9.28 -17.02
C GLY A 151 -14.21 9.32 -17.42
N ALA A 152 -13.52 10.44 -17.19
CA ALA A 152 -12.05 10.57 -17.26
C ALA A 152 -11.44 10.17 -15.90
N GLY A 153 -10.24 9.56 -15.87
CA GLY A 153 -9.69 8.95 -14.65
C GLY A 153 -10.23 7.55 -14.35
N LYS A 154 -10.85 6.89 -15.34
CA LYS A 154 -11.32 5.51 -15.24
C LYS A 154 -10.18 4.53 -15.03
N ALA A 155 -10.46 3.52 -14.21
CA ALA A 155 -9.74 2.26 -14.28
C ALA A 155 -9.83 1.67 -15.71
N ARG A 156 -8.70 1.25 -16.27
CA ARG A 156 -8.61 0.36 -17.41
C ARG A 156 -9.42 -0.91 -17.12
N THR A 157 -10.46 -1.11 -17.91
CA THR A 157 -11.36 -2.28 -17.84
C THR A 157 -10.91 -3.43 -18.73
N GLU A 158 -9.87 -3.21 -19.54
CA GLU A 158 -9.26 -4.20 -20.45
C GLU A 158 -8.47 -5.29 -19.70
N TYR A 159 -7.98 -5.00 -18.48
CA TYR A 159 -7.36 -5.99 -17.60
C TYR A 159 -8.36 -6.59 -16.60
N LYS A 160 -9.60 -6.88 -17.04
CA LYS A 160 -10.55 -7.67 -16.24
C LYS A 160 -9.93 -9.04 -15.97
N SER A 161 -9.65 -9.34 -14.69
CA SER A 161 -9.32 -10.70 -14.25
C SER A 161 -10.37 -11.66 -14.82
N SER A 162 -9.94 -12.62 -15.63
CA SER A 162 -10.79 -13.56 -16.34
C SER A 162 -11.47 -14.52 -15.36
N LYS A 163 -12.61 -14.08 -14.81
CA LYS A 163 -13.81 -14.86 -14.42
C LYS A 163 -14.72 -14.04 -13.49
N ALA A 164 -15.23 -12.92 -14.01
CA ALA A 164 -16.44 -12.31 -13.43
C ALA A 164 -17.74 -12.99 -13.93
N ASN A 165 -17.64 -13.92 -14.90
CA ASN A 165 -18.79 -14.62 -15.50
C ASN A 165 -18.55 -16.15 -15.54
N ALA A 166 -18.42 -16.80 -14.38
CA ALA A 166 -18.56 -18.25 -14.24
C ALA A 166 -19.10 -18.59 -12.85
#